data_AF-J5I998-F1
#
_entry.id   AF-J5I998-F1
#
_cell.length_a   1.000
_cell.length_b   1.000
_cell.length_c   1.000
_cell.angle_alpha   90.00
_cell.angle_beta   90.00
_cell.angle_gamma   90.00
#
_symmetry.space_group_name_H-M   'P 1'
#
loop_
_entity.id
_entity.type
_entity.pdbx_description
1 polymer ?
#
loop_
_entity_poly.entity_id
_entity_poly.type
_entity_poly.pdbx_seq_one_letter_code
_entity_poly.pdbx_strand_id
1 'polypeptide(L)' 'MCRMIGYLRTLRQYVHSVKGRRDTFDYIEAAATFFLLTLIVLIALSAVR' A
#
# COMPACT_ATOMS: atom_id res chain seq x y z
N MET A 1 -14.41 19.95 11.68
CA MET A 1 -13.23 20.02 10.78
C MET A 1 -11.88 19.93 11.51
N CYS A 2 -11.68 20.55 12.69
CA CYS A 2 -10.39 20.50 13.42
C CYS A 2 -9.91 19.09 13.82
N ARG A 3 -10.82 18.14 14.08
CA ARG A 3 -10.46 16.75 14.41
C ARG A 3 -9.80 16.01 13.26
N MET A 4 -10.25 16.23 12.02
CA MET A 4 -9.67 15.61 10.81
C MET A 4 -8.22 16.06 10.59
N ILE A 5 -7.94 17.35 10.83
CA ILE A 5 -6.58 17.89 10.75
C ILE A 5 -5.68 17.26 11.81
N GLY A 6 -6.20 17.03 13.02
CA GLY A 6 -5.52 16.30 14.08
C GLY A 6 -5.16 14.86 13.67
N TYR A 7 -6.12 14.12 13.11
CA TYR A 7 -5.89 12.76 12.62
C TYR A 7 -4.85 12.71 11.50
N LEU A 8 -4.90 13.65 10.54
CA LEU A 8 -3.90 13.74 9.48
C LEU A 8 -2.50 14.03 10.03
N ARG A 9 -2.39 14.86 11.07
CA ARG A 9 -1.10 15.15 11.73
C ARG A 9 -0.55 13.91 12.42
N THR A 10 -1.39 13.17 13.14
CA THR A 10 -1.01 11.92 13.80
C THR A 10 -0.61 10.85 12.78
N LEU A 11 -1.35 10.73 11.68
CA LEU A 11 -1.02 9.81 10.60
C LEU A 11 0.34 10.17 9.96
N ARG A 12 0.58 11.45 9.73
CA ARG A 12 1.88 11.93 9.21
C ARG A 12 3.02 11.62 10.18
N GLN A 13 2.81 11.84 11.48
CA GLN A 13 3.79 11.46 12.52
C GLN A 13 4.03 9.95 12.55
N TYR A 14 2.99 9.14 12.38
CA TYR A 14 3.09 7.69 12.31
C TYR A 14 3.98 7.24 11.15
N VAL A 15 3.71 7.72 9.92
CA VAL A 15 4.48 7.38 8.72
C VAL A 15 5.96 7.74 8.85
N HIS A 16 6.29 8.84 9.54
CA HIS A 16 7.68 9.23 9.75
C HIS A 16 8.40 8.45 10.86
N SER A 17 7.67 7.82 11.78
CA SER A 17 8.24 6.96 12.81
C SER A 17 8.95 5.74 12.20
N VAL A 18 9.91 5.15 12.91
CA VAL A 18 10.64 3.96 12.43
C VAL A 18 9.68 2.80 12.14
N LYS A 19 8.68 2.60 12.99
CA LYS A 19 7.64 1.58 12.81
C LYS A 19 6.77 1.88 11.59
N GLY A 20 6.12 3.05 11.57
CA GLY A 20 5.19 3.36 10.49
C GLY A 20 5.86 3.44 9.12
N ARG A 21 7.14 3.80 9.04
CA ARG A 21 7.91 3.71 7.80
C ARG A 21 8.09 2.27 7.32
N ARG A 22 8.48 1.35 8.21
CA ARG A 22 8.59 -0.08 7.87
C ARG A 22 7.24 -0.64 7.43
N ASP A 23 6.20 -0.40 8.21
CA ASP A 23 4.84 -0.82 7.83
C ASP A 23 4.43 -0.26 6.47
N THR A 24 4.76 1.01 6.17
CA THR A 24 4.47 1.62 4.86
C THR A 24 5.21 0.89 3.73
N PHE A 25 6.48 0.53 3.93
CA PHE A 25 7.22 -0.28 2.96
C PHE A 25 6.61 -1.68 2.80
N ASP A 26 6.26 -2.35 3.90
CA ASP A 26 5.63 -3.68 3.87
C ASP A 26 4.30 -3.64 3.09
N TYR A 27 3.50 -2.58 3.27
CA TYR A 27 2.27 -2.39 2.50
C TYR A 27 2.54 -2.10 1.01
N ILE A 28 3.58 -1.33 0.69
CA ILE A 28 3.97 -1.08 -0.70
C ILE A 28 4.42 -2.39 -1.37
N GLU A 29 5.22 -3.20 -0.68
CA GLU A 29 5.65 -4.51 -1.18
C GLU A 29 4.46 -5.44 -1.40
N ALA A 30 3.56 -5.57 -0.42
CA ALA A 30 2.36 -6.38 -0.53
C ALA A 30 1.47 -5.94 -1.70
N ALA A 31 1.27 -4.63 -1.89
CA ALA A 31 0.53 -4.09 -3.01
C ALA A 31 1.20 -4.41 -4.35
N ALA A 32 2.52 -4.24 -4.45
CA ALA A 32 3.28 -4.57 -5.65
C ALA A 32 3.16 -6.07 -6.00
N THR A 33 3.29 -6.96 -5.01
CA THR A 33 3.09 -8.41 -5.20
C THR A 33 1.68 -8.73 -5.68
N PHE A 34 0.66 -8.11 -5.09
CA PHE A 34 -0.73 -8.31 -5.50
C PHE A 34 -0.97 -7.88 -6.96
N PHE A 35 -0.48 -6.71 -7.36
CA PHE A 35 -0.60 -6.25 -8.75
C PHE A 35 0.15 -7.15 -9.72
N LEU A 36 1.34 -7.63 -9.35
CA LEU A 36 2.13 -8.53 -10.17
C LEU A 36 1.43 -9.88 -10.37
N LEU A 37 0.87 -10.46 -9.32
CA LEU A 37 0.06 -11.68 -9.41
C LEU A 37 -1.19 -11.47 -10.28
N THR A 38 -1.89 -10.35 -10.09
CA THR A 38 -3.07 -10.00 -10.89
C THR A 38 -2.71 -9.89 -12.37
N LEU A 39 -1.59 -9.23 -12.68
CA LEU A 39 -1.08 -9.10 -14.05
C LEU A 39 -0.75 -10.47 -14.66
N ILE A 40 -0.09 -11.36 -13.92
CA ILE A 40 0.21 -12.73 -14.37
C ILE A 40 -1.07 -13.49 -14.70
N VAL A 41 -2.09 -13.42 -13.83
CA VAL A 41 -3.39 -14.06 -14.07
C VAL A 41 -4.04 -13.50 -15.33
N LEU A 42 -4.04 -12.18 -15.52
CA LEU A 42 -4.61 -11.55 -16.72
C LEU A 42 -3.88 -11.98 -18.00
N ILE A 43 -2.55 -12.05 -17.96
CA ILE A 43 -1.74 -12.52 -19.09
C ILE A 43 -2.07 -13.99 -19.40
N ALA A 44 -2.12 -14.86 -18.38
CA ALA A 44 -2.48 -16.26 -18.56
C ALA A 44 -3.88 -16.42 -19.17
N LEU A 45 -4.87 -15.67 -18.68
CA LEU A 45 -6.22 -15.66 -19.25
C LEU A 45 -6.24 -15.16 -20.70
N SER A 46 -5.42 -14.15 -21.04
CA SER A 46 -5.32 -13.67 -22.42
C SER A 46 -4.58 -14.63 -23.36
N ALA A 47 -3.68 -15.47 -22.85
CA ALA A 47 -2.95 -16.45 -23.64
C ALA A 47 -3.77 -17.72 -23.92
N VAL A 48 -4.69 -18.05 -23.01
CA VAL A 48 -5.61 -19.20 -23.15
C VAL A 48 -6.84 -18.85 -23.99
N ARG A 49 -7.18 -17.56 -24.09
CA ARG A 49 -8.30 -17.06 -24.90
C ARG A 49 -7.90 -16.91 -26.36
#